data_AF-A0A6A3S1J1-F1
#
_entry.id   AF-A0A6A3S1J1-F1
#
_cell.length_a   1.000
_cell.length_b   1.000
_cell.length_c   1.000
_cell.angle_alpha   90.00
_cell.angle_beta   90.00
_cell.angle_gamma   90.00
#
_symmetry.space_group_name_H-M   'P 1'
#
loop_
_entity.id
_entity.type
_entity.pdbx_description
1 polymer ?
#
loop_
_entity_poly.entity_id
_entity_poly.type
_entity_poly.pdbx_seq_one_letter_code
_entity_poly.pdbx_strand_id
1 'polypeptide(L)'
;MENYNHVNGQVSINERALGDSMEYLNTVTGGDELSSLEMRDQIDELCVYLNAAKSKRDKAVAAIIAHRWSARRDEFRLLLEKMTVQSKPDAEKVFHEECADIAAQLVEKDQAISELKKLGPSSPTKGKHPDEISEQDAEQAAKTLLERERDDLFMRLLRSSRCIYLLAKETFLK
;
A
#
# COMPACT_ATOMS: atom_id res chain seq x y z
N MET A 1 8.08 -4.50 2.41
CA MET A 1 6.70 -4.14 2.75
C MET A 1 6.66 -3.17 3.93
N GLU A 2 7.36 -3.47 5.03
CA GLU A 2 7.40 -2.64 6.23
C GLU A 2 7.77 -1.16 5.99
N ASN A 3 8.83 -0.88 5.23
CA ASN A 3 9.18 0.50 4.86
C ASN A 3 8.05 1.22 4.08
N TYR A 4 7.39 0.53 3.15
CA TYR A 4 6.26 1.09 2.41
C TYR A 4 5.09 1.41 3.35
N ASN A 5 4.71 0.47 4.23
CA ASN A 5 3.62 0.68 5.19
C ASN A 5 3.92 1.84 6.15
N HIS A 6 5.15 1.94 6.64
CA HIS A 6 5.58 3.03 7.52
C HIS A 6 5.45 4.39 6.84
N VAL A 7 5.98 4.54 5.63
CA VAL A 7 5.89 5.81 4.88
C VAL A 7 4.44 6.10 4.46
N ASN A 8 3.65 5.07 4.11
CA ASN A 8 2.24 5.26 3.80
C ASN A 8 1.45 5.81 5.01
N GLY A 9 1.70 5.27 6.21
CA GLY A 9 1.12 5.80 7.44
C GLY A 9 1.50 7.27 7.70
N GLN A 10 2.77 7.64 7.45
CA GLN A 10 3.20 9.05 7.54
C GLN A 10 2.46 9.94 6.54
N VAL A 11 2.24 9.48 5.30
CA VAL A 11 1.45 10.22 4.30
C VAL A 11 0.03 10.44 4.80
N SER A 12 -0.65 9.41 5.31
CA SER A 12 -2.02 9.53 5.83
C SER A 12 -2.13 10.52 6.99
N ILE A 13 -1.16 10.52 7.92
CA ILE A 13 -1.10 11.46 9.04
C ILE A 13 -0.90 12.89 8.53
N ASN A 14 0.06 13.09 7.61
CA ASN A 14 0.36 14.41 7.06
C ASN A 14 -0.80 14.98 6.23
N GLU A 15 -1.53 14.15 5.48
CA GLU A 15 -2.73 14.58 4.75
C GLU A 15 -3.84 15.05 5.68
N ARG A 16 -4.04 14.36 6.81
CA ARG A 16 -5.00 14.78 7.83
C ARG A 16 -4.58 16.12 8.45
N ALA A 17 -3.32 16.23 8.89
CA ALA A 17 -2.79 17.45 9.49
C ALA A 17 -2.90 18.66 8.54
N LEU A 18 -2.69 18.45 7.24
CA LEU A 18 -2.85 19.47 6.22
C LEU A 18 -4.31 19.89 6.07
N GLY A 19 -5.23 18.93 6.02
CA GLY A 19 -6.67 19.19 6.00
C GLY A 19 -7.12 20.00 7.21
N ASP A 20 -6.72 19.58 8.41
CA ASP A 20 -7.05 20.26 9.67
C ASP A 20 -6.51 21.69 9.69
N SER A 21 -5.30 21.91 9.17
CA SER A 21 -4.66 23.23 9.10
C SER A 21 -5.34 24.16 8.08
N MET A 22 -5.77 23.62 6.94
CA MET A 22 -6.56 24.38 5.95
C MET A 22 -7.94 24.75 6.48
N GLU A 23 -8.60 23.83 7.20
CA GLU A 23 -9.89 24.11 7.84
C GLU A 23 -9.74 25.21 8.91
N TYR A 24 -8.70 25.10 9.75
CA TYR A 24 -8.39 26.13 10.74
C TYR A 24 -8.13 27.50 10.10
N LEU A 25 -7.29 27.58 9.06
CA LEU A 25 -7.04 28.83 8.34
C LEU A 25 -8.35 29.46 7.86
N ASN A 26 -9.26 28.68 7.27
CA ASN A 26 -10.56 29.16 6.79
C ASN A 26 -11.41 29.79 7.90
N THR A 27 -11.37 29.23 9.12
CA THR A 27 -12.07 29.79 10.29
C THR A 27 -11.43 31.08 10.82
N VAL A 28 -10.10 31.24 10.62
CA VAL A 28 -9.32 32.39 11.13
C VAL A 28 -9.27 33.55 10.13
N THR A 29 -9.63 33.34 8.86
CA THR A 29 -9.58 34.36 7.77
C THR A 29 -10.37 35.67 8.01
N GLY A 30 -11.08 35.82 9.15
CA GLY A 30 -11.66 37.08 9.62
C GLY A 30 -10.84 37.83 10.68
N GLY A 31 -9.64 37.36 11.02
CA GLY A 31 -8.76 37.88 12.08
C GLY A 31 -7.51 38.63 11.58
N ASP A 32 -6.43 38.61 12.38
CA ASP A 32 -5.16 39.27 12.09
C ASP A 32 -4.48 38.74 10.81
N GLU A 33 -4.10 39.65 9.92
CA GLU A 33 -3.55 39.36 8.60
C GLU A 33 -2.15 38.73 8.70
N LEU A 34 -1.36 39.13 9.70
CA LEU A 34 -0.01 38.60 9.94
C LEU A 34 -0.07 37.12 10.38
N SER A 35 -0.93 36.80 11.35
CA SER A 35 -1.19 35.42 11.79
C SER A 35 -1.67 34.52 10.64
N SER A 36 -2.48 35.07 9.73
CA SER A 36 -2.96 34.36 8.55
C SER A 36 -1.87 34.12 7.50
N LEU A 37 -0.84 34.97 7.44
CA LEU A 37 0.32 34.78 6.57
C LEU A 37 1.22 33.66 7.11
N GLU A 38 1.55 33.70 8.39
CA GLU A 38 2.40 32.67 9.03
C GLU A 38 1.78 31.26 8.92
N MET A 39 0.46 31.14 9.06
CA MET A 39 -0.24 29.87 8.85
C MET A 39 -0.16 29.38 7.40
N ARG A 40 -0.20 30.29 6.42
CA ARG A 40 -0.04 29.93 5.00
C ARG A 40 1.37 29.40 4.74
N ASP A 41 2.39 30.02 5.31
CA ASP A 41 3.78 29.55 5.20
C ASP A 41 3.93 28.13 5.81
N GLN A 42 3.33 27.88 6.97
CA GLN A 42 3.32 26.54 7.58
C GLN A 42 2.59 25.48 6.72
N ILE A 43 1.47 25.85 6.09
CA ILE A 43 0.73 24.99 5.17
C ILE A 43 1.59 24.66 3.94
N ASP A 44 2.30 25.65 3.39
CA ASP A 44 3.19 25.45 2.25
C ASP A 44 4.36 24.52 2.61
N GLU A 45 4.98 24.70 3.77
CA GLU A 45 6.00 23.78 4.28
C GLU A 45 5.47 22.36 4.43
N LEU A 46 4.28 22.20 5.03
CA LEU A 46 3.65 20.90 5.21
C LEU A 46 3.33 20.23 3.86
N CYS A 47 2.93 21.00 2.84
CA CYS A 47 2.76 20.50 1.47
C CYS A 47 4.07 19.96 0.88
N VAL A 48 5.19 20.63 1.10
CA VAL A 48 6.51 20.16 0.66
C VAL A 48 6.87 18.84 1.36
N TYR A 49 6.69 18.75 2.67
CA TYR A 49 6.95 17.51 3.43
C TYR A 49 6.04 16.35 2.98
N LEU A 50 4.75 16.63 2.77
CA LEU A 50 3.80 15.64 2.29
C LEU A 50 4.19 15.10 0.91
N ASN A 51 4.54 15.98 -0.02
CA ASN A 51 4.98 15.59 -1.36
C ASN A 51 6.27 14.74 -1.33
N ALA A 52 7.22 15.08 -0.44
CA ALA A 52 8.41 14.29 -0.24
C ALA A 52 8.09 12.89 0.32
N ALA A 53 7.15 12.79 1.27
CA ALA A 53 6.69 11.51 1.81
C ALA A 53 5.98 10.66 0.74
N LYS A 54 5.09 11.26 -0.07
CA LYS A 54 4.44 10.59 -1.21
C LYS A 54 5.46 10.04 -2.20
N SER A 55 6.47 10.85 -2.57
CA SER A 55 7.55 10.37 -3.45
C SER A 55 8.32 9.18 -2.87
N LYS A 56 8.60 9.17 -1.56
CA LYS A 56 9.24 8.03 -0.88
C LYS A 56 8.34 6.79 -0.90
N ARG A 57 7.05 6.94 -0.64
CA ARG A 57 6.05 5.85 -0.69
C ARG A 57 5.99 5.24 -2.09
N ASP A 58 5.90 6.07 -3.11
CA ASP A 58 5.81 5.65 -4.51
C ASP A 58 7.06 4.86 -4.95
N LYS A 59 8.24 5.31 -4.53
CA LYS A 59 9.51 4.57 -4.74
C LYS A 59 9.50 3.22 -4.04
N ALA A 60 9.03 3.18 -2.79
CA ALA A 60 8.98 1.95 -2.01
C ALA A 60 8.04 0.91 -2.63
N VAL A 61 6.84 1.31 -3.07
CA VAL A 61 5.91 0.38 -3.72
C VAL A 61 6.40 -0.05 -5.10
N ALA A 62 6.98 0.86 -5.89
CA ALA A 62 7.58 0.52 -7.18
C ALA A 62 8.69 -0.54 -7.05
N ALA A 63 9.54 -0.43 -6.02
CA ALA A 63 10.57 -1.43 -5.74
C ALA A 63 9.98 -2.79 -5.33
N ILE A 64 8.91 -2.81 -4.52
CA ILE A 64 8.20 -4.04 -4.15
C ILE A 64 7.62 -4.73 -5.39
N ILE A 65 6.98 -3.95 -6.27
CA ILE A 65 6.42 -4.46 -7.52
C ILE A 65 7.53 -5.05 -8.40
N ALA A 66 8.60 -4.30 -8.65
CA ALA A 66 9.71 -4.77 -9.48
C ALA A 66 10.32 -6.06 -8.93
N HIS A 67 10.50 -6.16 -7.60
CA HIS A 67 10.99 -7.37 -6.95
C HIS A 67 10.06 -8.57 -7.13
N ARG A 68 8.74 -8.41 -7.04
CA ARG A 68 7.77 -9.51 -7.25
C ARG A 68 7.79 -10.04 -8.68
N TRP A 69 8.12 -9.19 -9.65
CA TRP A 69 8.25 -9.55 -11.06
C TRP A 69 9.67 -9.97 -11.48
N SER A 70 10.62 -10.04 -10.54
CA SER A 70 12.03 -10.37 -10.82
C SER A 70 12.22 -11.72 -11.50
N ALA A 71 11.37 -12.71 -11.22
CA ALA A 71 11.42 -14.03 -11.87
C ALA A 71 10.71 -14.08 -13.24
N ARG A 72 9.85 -13.10 -13.54
CA ARG A 72 9.01 -13.03 -14.76
C ARG A 72 9.25 -11.72 -15.50
N ARG A 73 10.53 -11.42 -15.75
CA ARG A 73 10.95 -10.10 -16.26
C ARG A 73 10.33 -9.77 -17.61
N ASP A 74 10.39 -10.67 -18.58
CA ASP A 74 9.91 -10.38 -19.92
C ASP A 74 8.39 -10.18 -19.97
N GLU A 75 7.64 -10.95 -19.17
CA GLU A 75 6.20 -10.75 -19.01
C GLU A 75 5.87 -9.36 -18.44
N PHE A 76 6.61 -8.94 -17.40
CA PHE A 76 6.38 -7.64 -16.79
C PHE A 76 6.77 -6.49 -17.71
N ARG A 77 7.85 -6.62 -18.49
CA ARG A 77 8.22 -5.64 -19.52
C ARG A 77 7.09 -5.46 -20.52
N LEU A 78 6.58 -6.56 -21.07
CA LEU A 78 5.49 -6.52 -22.06
C LEU A 78 4.21 -5.93 -21.46
N LEU A 79 3.92 -6.25 -20.20
CA LEU A 79 2.79 -5.68 -19.47
C LEU A 79 2.92 -4.15 -19.34
N LEU A 80 4.08 -3.66 -18.91
CA LEU A 80 4.35 -2.21 -18.77
C LEU A 80 4.31 -1.47 -20.11
N GLU A 81 4.77 -2.08 -21.20
CA GLU A 81 4.71 -1.49 -22.54
C GLU A 81 3.27 -1.35 -23.06
N LYS A 82 2.42 -2.33 -22.75
CA LYS A 82 1.00 -2.33 -23.14
C LYS A 82 0.10 -1.56 -22.16
N MET A 83 0.61 -1.18 -21.00
CA MET A 83 -0.20 -0.59 -19.94
C MET A 83 -0.61 0.84 -20.30
N THR A 84 -1.92 1.10 -20.32
CA THR A 84 -2.46 2.45 -20.38
C THR A 84 -2.53 3.04 -18.98
N VAL A 85 -1.82 4.16 -18.77
CA VAL A 85 -1.76 4.86 -17.49
C VAL A 85 -2.69 6.07 -17.53
N GLN A 86 -3.57 6.19 -16.53
CA GLN A 86 -4.47 7.31 -16.35
C GLN A 86 -4.32 7.83 -14.93
N SER A 87 -3.78 9.04 -14.76
CA SER A 87 -3.60 9.61 -13.42
C SER A 87 -4.95 9.81 -12.74
N LYS A 88 -5.13 9.18 -11.57
CA LYS A 88 -6.33 9.25 -10.73
C LYS A 88 -5.93 9.37 -9.25
N PRO A 89 -5.59 10.56 -8.76
CA PRO A 89 -5.05 10.77 -7.41
C PRO A 89 -5.96 10.25 -6.30
N ASP A 90 -7.27 10.47 -6.40
CA ASP A 90 -8.23 10.01 -5.39
C ASP A 90 -8.28 8.47 -5.31
N ALA A 91 -8.26 7.81 -6.46
CA ALA A 91 -8.22 6.35 -6.51
C ALA A 91 -6.86 5.81 -6.03
N GLU A 92 -5.76 6.50 -6.35
CA GLU A 92 -4.42 6.14 -5.89
C GLU A 92 -4.36 6.08 -4.35
N LYS A 93 -4.93 7.09 -3.68
CA LYS A 93 -5.02 7.12 -2.21
C LYS A 93 -5.75 5.89 -1.67
N VAL A 94 -6.94 5.58 -2.20
CA VAL A 94 -7.72 4.41 -1.78
C VAL A 94 -6.92 3.12 -1.97
N PHE A 95 -6.24 2.95 -3.11
CA PHE A 95 -5.44 1.75 -3.35
C PHE A 95 -4.24 1.62 -2.41
N HIS A 96 -3.65 2.73 -1.97
CA HIS A 96 -2.58 2.70 -0.97
C HIS A 96 -3.08 2.25 0.41
N GLU A 97 -4.27 2.71 0.80
CA GLU A 97 -4.96 2.29 2.04
C GLU A 97 -5.31 0.79 1.97
N GLU A 98 -5.98 0.34 0.91
CA GLU A 98 -6.29 -1.08 0.69
C GLU A 98 -5.02 -1.96 0.68
N CYS A 99 -3.92 -1.47 0.09
CA CYS A 99 -2.64 -2.17 0.13
C CYS A 99 -2.08 -2.33 1.55
N ALA A 100 -2.25 -1.33 2.40
CA ALA A 100 -1.81 -1.38 3.79
C ALA A 100 -2.67 -2.37 4.60
N ASP A 101 -3.98 -2.37 4.36
CA ASP A 101 -4.93 -3.29 5.01
C ASP A 101 -4.64 -4.75 4.65
N ILE A 102 -4.44 -5.05 3.36
CA ILE A 102 -4.05 -6.40 2.94
C ILE A 102 -2.70 -6.78 3.54
N ALA A 103 -1.76 -5.84 3.66
CA ALA A 103 -0.48 -6.13 4.29
C ALA A 103 -0.62 -6.51 5.77
N ALA A 104 -1.51 -5.84 6.51
CA ALA A 104 -1.81 -6.17 7.90
C ALA A 104 -2.46 -7.56 8.01
N GLN A 105 -3.47 -7.84 7.17
CA GLN A 105 -4.13 -9.15 7.13
C GLN A 105 -3.14 -10.27 6.78
N LEU A 106 -2.20 -10.06 5.85
CA LEU A 106 -1.17 -11.04 5.53
C LEU A 106 -0.26 -11.36 6.72
N VAL A 107 0.07 -10.37 7.55
CA VAL A 107 0.85 -10.58 8.79
C VAL A 107 0.05 -11.43 9.79
N GLU A 108 -1.24 -11.15 9.96
CA GLU A 108 -2.12 -11.95 10.82
C GLU A 108 -2.23 -13.41 10.32
N LYS A 109 -2.37 -13.60 9.01
CA LYS A 109 -2.38 -14.93 8.40
C LYS A 109 -1.06 -15.66 8.59
N ASP A 110 0.07 -14.98 8.44
CA ASP A 110 1.39 -15.57 8.70
C ASP A 110 1.58 -15.98 10.16
N GLN A 111 1.05 -15.19 11.09
CA GLN A 111 1.05 -15.53 12.50
C GLN A 111 0.17 -16.75 12.79
N ALA A 112 -1.08 -16.77 12.31
CA ALA A 112 -2.01 -17.88 12.50
C ALA A 112 -1.44 -19.21 11.93
N ILE A 113 -0.91 -19.19 10.71
CA ILE A 113 -0.26 -20.36 10.10
C ILE A 113 0.93 -20.83 10.95
N SER A 114 1.72 -19.89 11.47
CA SER A 114 2.88 -20.21 12.31
C SER A 114 2.48 -20.82 13.65
N GLU A 115 1.37 -20.38 14.25
CA GLU A 115 0.82 -20.92 15.49
C GLU A 115 0.24 -22.33 15.28
N LEU A 116 -0.55 -22.53 14.22
CA LEU A 116 -1.08 -23.85 13.85
C LEU A 116 0.04 -24.87 13.59
N LYS A 117 1.12 -24.47 12.92
CA LYS A 117 2.31 -25.32 12.72
C LYS A 117 2.97 -25.74 14.04
N LYS A 118 3.00 -24.86 15.04
CA LYS A 118 3.58 -25.15 16.37
C LYS A 118 2.72 -26.11 17.20
N LEU A 119 1.40 -26.02 17.06
CA LEU A 119 0.46 -26.90 17.77
C LEU A 119 0.48 -28.34 17.24
N GLY A 120 1.06 -28.57 16.05
CA GLY A 120 1.11 -29.86 15.39
C GLY A 120 -0.27 -30.30 14.89
N PRO A 121 -0.37 -31.38 14.10
CA PRO A 121 -1.67 -31.92 13.74
C PRO A 121 -2.40 -32.31 15.03
N SER A 122 -3.56 -31.69 15.27
CA SER A 122 -4.49 -32.17 16.29
C SER A 122 -4.68 -33.68 16.08
N SER A 123 -4.46 -34.41 17.17
CA SER A 123 -4.52 -35.89 17.27
C SER A 123 -5.60 -36.48 16.36
N PRO A 124 -5.37 -37.65 15.73
CA PRO A 124 -6.35 -38.25 14.82
C PRO A 124 -7.62 -38.62 15.59
N THR A 125 -8.60 -37.73 15.59
CA THR A 125 -9.99 -38.12 15.79
C THR A 125 -10.32 -39.11 14.68
N LYS A 126 -10.46 -40.38 15.07
CA LYS A 126 -11.04 -41.43 14.25
C LYS A 126 -12.31 -40.87 13.60
N GLY A 127 -12.28 -40.64 12.29
CA GLY A 127 -13.44 -40.19 11.52
C GLY A 127 -13.27 -38.95 10.63
N LYS A 128 -12.06 -38.50 10.29
CA LYS A 128 -11.92 -37.45 9.26
C LYS A 128 -12.52 -37.91 7.93
N HIS A 129 -13.58 -37.24 7.50
CA HIS A 129 -14.11 -37.35 6.16
C HIS A 129 -13.03 -36.90 5.15
N PRO A 130 -12.94 -37.54 3.97
CA PRO A 130 -11.94 -37.18 2.95
C PRO A 130 -12.05 -35.74 2.42
N ASP A 131 -13.09 -34.99 2.76
CA ASP A 131 -13.36 -33.61 2.34
C ASP A 131 -12.99 -32.52 3.39
N GLU A 132 -12.50 -32.88 4.59
CA GLU A 132 -12.12 -31.86 5.59
C GLU A 132 -10.74 -31.26 5.29
N ILE A 133 -10.72 -30.08 4.69
CA ILE A 133 -9.53 -29.22 4.56
C ILE A 133 -9.02 -28.91 5.99
N SER A 134 -7.73 -29.12 6.24
CA SER A 134 -7.13 -28.74 7.53
C SER A 134 -7.25 -27.23 7.74
N GLU A 135 -7.44 -26.80 8.99
CA GLU A 135 -7.40 -25.38 9.35
C GLU A 135 -6.14 -24.67 8.83
N GLN A 136 -4.98 -25.35 8.85
CA GLN A 136 -3.75 -24.81 8.28
C GLN A 136 -3.84 -24.62 6.76
N ASP A 137 -4.46 -25.57 6.05
CA ASP A 137 -4.63 -25.50 4.59
C ASP A 137 -5.63 -24.40 4.21
N ALA A 138 -6.69 -24.24 5.00
CA ALA A 138 -7.65 -23.15 4.85
C ALA A 138 -6.99 -21.77 5.05
N GLU A 139 -6.17 -21.62 6.09
CA GLU A 139 -5.41 -20.40 6.36
C GLU A 139 -4.40 -20.09 5.24
N GLN A 140 -3.70 -21.11 4.73
CA GLN A 140 -2.79 -20.96 3.60
C GLN A 140 -3.51 -20.59 2.29
N ALA A 141 -4.72 -21.12 2.07
CA ALA A 141 -5.55 -20.74 0.93
C ALA A 141 -6.01 -19.28 1.04
N ALA A 142 -6.48 -18.85 2.22
CA ALA A 142 -6.85 -17.46 2.49
C ALA A 142 -5.69 -16.49 2.27
N LYS A 143 -4.48 -16.83 2.76
CA LYS A 143 -3.27 -16.06 2.49
C LYS A 143 -3.02 -15.92 0.98
N THR A 144 -3.14 -17.00 0.23
CA THR A 144 -2.89 -17.01 -1.23
C THR A 144 -3.87 -16.09 -1.97
N LEU A 145 -5.13 -16.01 -1.52
CA LEU A 145 -6.12 -15.07 -2.07
C LEU A 145 -5.73 -13.62 -1.80
N LEU A 146 -5.35 -13.29 -0.56
CA LEU A 146 -4.88 -11.95 -0.20
C LEU A 146 -3.63 -11.53 -0.99
N GLU A 147 -2.71 -12.47 -1.23
CA GLU A 147 -1.52 -12.19 -2.05
C GLU A 147 -1.88 -11.86 -3.51
N ARG A 148 -2.89 -12.52 -4.06
CA ARG A 148 -3.41 -12.24 -5.40
C ARG A 148 -4.12 -10.89 -5.45
N GLU A 149 -4.97 -10.59 -4.45
CA GLU A 149 -5.64 -9.29 -4.35
C GLU A 149 -4.63 -8.14 -4.26
N ARG A 150 -3.56 -8.32 -3.47
CA ARG A 150 -2.46 -7.34 -3.42
C ARG A 150 -1.80 -7.16 -4.79
N ASP A 151 -1.58 -8.24 -5.54
CA ASP A 151 -0.99 -8.15 -6.88
C ASP A 151 -1.90 -7.38 -7.84
N ASP A 152 -3.21 -7.58 -7.74
CA ASP A 152 -4.19 -6.80 -8.48
C ASP A 152 -4.17 -5.31 -8.09
N LEU A 153 -4.07 -4.99 -6.79
CA LEU A 153 -3.92 -3.61 -6.32
C LEU A 153 -2.65 -2.95 -6.83
N PHE A 154 -1.53 -3.67 -6.86
CA PHE A 154 -0.30 -3.15 -7.47
C PHE A 154 -0.49 -2.80 -8.94
N MET A 155 -1.23 -3.62 -9.69
CA MET A 155 -1.56 -3.30 -11.08
C MET A 155 -2.52 -2.12 -11.20
N ARG A 156 -3.44 -1.91 -10.23
CA ARG A 156 -4.29 -0.72 -10.18
C ARG A 156 -3.46 0.54 -9.89
N LEU A 157 -2.54 0.48 -8.93
CA LEU A 157 -1.61 1.57 -8.59
C LEU A 157 -0.75 1.99 -9.80
N LEU A 158 -0.18 1.02 -10.54
CA LEU A 158 0.58 1.32 -11.76
C LEU A 158 -0.28 2.02 -12.83
N ARG A 159 -1.56 1.67 -12.94
CA ARG A 159 -2.48 2.30 -13.90
C ARG A 159 -2.96 3.67 -13.42
N SER A 160 -3.12 3.88 -12.12
CA SER A 160 -3.63 5.12 -11.54
C SER A 160 -2.57 6.18 -11.26
N SER A 161 -1.29 5.78 -11.22
CA SER A 161 -0.17 6.68 -10.89
C SER A 161 0.94 6.63 -11.94
N ARG A 162 1.11 7.74 -12.67
CA ARG A 162 2.22 7.89 -13.62
C ARG A 162 3.57 7.87 -12.92
N CYS A 163 3.65 8.39 -11.70
CA CYS A 163 4.87 8.37 -10.89
C CYS A 163 5.31 6.93 -10.60
N ILE A 164 4.40 6.13 -10.01
CA ILE A 164 4.68 4.73 -9.66
C ILE A 164 5.00 3.92 -10.93
N TYR A 165 4.27 4.11 -12.03
CA TYR A 165 4.56 3.46 -13.31
C TYR A 165 5.99 3.72 -13.79
N LEU A 166 6.40 4.99 -13.83
CA LEU A 166 7.75 5.36 -14.30
C LEU A 166 8.83 4.83 -13.35
N LEU A 167 8.63 4.93 -12.04
CA LEU A 167 9.56 4.40 -11.04
C LEU A 167 9.69 2.88 -11.11
N ALA A 168 8.58 2.17 -11.33
CA ALA A 168 8.60 0.72 -11.49
C ALA A 168 9.36 0.34 -12.76
N LYS A 169 9.11 1.04 -13.87
CA LYS A 169 9.85 0.85 -15.13
C LYS A 169 11.34 1.13 -14.97
N GLU A 170 11.72 2.23 -14.31
CA GLU A 170 13.12 2.58 -14.06
C GLU A 170 13.81 1.56 -13.15
N THR A 171 13.19 1.22 -12.01
CA THR A 171 13.72 0.26 -11.05
C THR A 171 13.88 -1.13 -11.66
N PHE A 172 12.97 -1.49 -12.57
CA PHE A 172 12.98 -2.76 -13.27
C PHE A 172 13.97 -2.84 -14.44
N LEU A 173 14.33 -1.71 -15.05
CA LEU A 173 15.31 -1.65 -16.16
C LEU A 173 16.76 -1.55 -15.67
N LYS A 174 16.97 -1.33 -14.37
CA LYS A 174 18.27 -1.48 -13.71
C LYS A 174 18.63 -2.96 -13.54
#